data_AF-X1DFC8-F1
#
_entry.id   AF-X1DFC8-F1
#
_cell.length_a   1.000
_cell.length_b   1.000
_cell.length_c   1.000
_cell.angle_alpha   90.00
_cell.angle_beta   90.00
_cell.angle_gamma   90.00
#
_symmetry.space_group_name_H-M   'P 1'
#
loop_
_entity.id
_entity.type
_entity.pdbx_description
1 polymer ?
#
loop_
_entity_poly.entity_id
_entity_poly.type
_entity_poly.pdbx_seq_one_letter_code
_entity_poly.pdbx_strand_id
1 'polypeptide(L)'
;SDVDIEIKLVIGADAVCQGCKHLLPDGQCDDVLQQLDPPISKQEYNDTLDYRLLDYLNINRDTVTTIREYLEIVNKKVPGIERICTHPKEDQKERLNGLTKGLINLGIRSDS
;
A
#
# COMPACT_ATOMS: atom_id res chain seq x y z
N SER A 1 2.56 16.34 7.06
CA SER A 1 1.35 15.73 6.49
C SER A 1 0.27 15.75 7.53
N ASP A 2 -0.96 16.05 7.16
CA ASP A 2 -2.10 15.93 8.06
C ASP A 2 -2.53 14.45 8.09
N VAL A 3 -2.32 13.80 9.24
CA VAL A 3 -2.61 12.37 9.43
C VAL A 3 -4.03 12.15 9.96
N ASP A 4 -4.75 13.22 10.27
CA ASP A 4 -6.13 13.14 10.79
C ASP A 4 -7.16 13.27 9.64
N ILE A 5 -6.69 13.37 8.39
CA ILE A 5 -7.53 13.29 7.18
C ILE A 5 -8.16 11.90 7.06
N GLU A 6 -9.47 11.89 6.76
CA GLU A 6 -10.22 10.70 6.40
C GLU A 6 -9.83 10.17 5.02
N ILE A 7 -9.65 8.85 4.95
CA ILE A 7 -9.34 8.10 3.75
C ILE A 7 -10.30 6.92 3.63
N LYS A 8 -10.52 6.48 2.40
CA LYS A 8 -11.24 5.24 2.10
C LYS A 8 -10.25 4.23 1.52
N LEU A 9 -10.11 3.09 2.18
CA LEU A 9 -9.24 2.00 1.74
C LEU A 9 -9.97 1.17 0.69
N VAL A 10 -9.52 1.25 -0.56
CA VAL A 10 -10.14 0.58 -1.71
C VAL A 10 -9.17 -0.40 -2.35
N ILE A 11 -9.72 -1.29 -3.17
CA ILE A 11 -8.97 -2.14 -4.10
C ILE A 11 -9.48 -1.79 -5.49
N GLY A 12 -8.56 -1.67 -6.46
CA GLY A 12 -8.81 -1.13 -7.78
C GLY A 12 -8.30 0.31 -7.92
N ALA A 13 -8.70 0.98 -9.00
CA ALA A 13 -8.32 2.37 -9.24
C ALA A 13 -8.85 3.32 -8.15
N ASP A 14 -8.04 4.33 -7.81
CA ASP A 14 -8.35 5.31 -6.78
C ASP A 14 -8.05 6.75 -7.26
N ALA A 15 -8.02 7.70 -6.32
CA ALA A 15 -7.71 9.10 -6.62
C ALA A 15 -6.31 9.31 -7.22
N VAL A 16 -5.33 8.46 -6.89
CA VAL A 16 -3.97 8.53 -7.45
C VAL A 16 -3.95 8.14 -8.92
N CYS A 17 -4.89 7.30 -9.36
CA CYS A 17 -5.03 6.92 -10.76
C CYS A 17 -5.62 8.03 -11.65
N GLN A 18 -6.25 9.06 -11.07
CA GLN A 18 -6.93 10.10 -11.83
C GLN A 18 -5.96 10.89 -12.73
N GLY A 19 -6.28 10.97 -14.02
CA GLY A 19 -5.43 11.62 -15.03
C GLY A 19 -4.31 10.74 -15.59
N CYS A 20 -4.18 9.49 -15.14
CA CYS A 20 -3.23 8.54 -15.72
C CYS A 20 -3.66 8.12 -17.13
N LYS A 21 -2.72 8.12 -18.09
CA LYS A 21 -2.96 7.65 -19.47
C LYS A 21 -3.30 6.15 -19.59
N HIS A 22 -2.98 5.38 -18.56
CA HIS A 22 -3.22 3.94 -18.49
C HIS A 22 -4.56 3.59 -17.82
N LEU A 23 -5.25 4.57 -17.22
CA LEU A 23 -6.57 4.37 -16.64
C LEU A 23 -7.62 4.39 -17.76
N LEU A 24 -8.23 3.24 -18.01
CA LEU A 24 -9.25 3.05 -19.02
C LEU A 24 -10.62 3.57 -18.53
N PRO A 25 -11.57 3.86 -19.44
CA PRO A 25 -12.90 4.38 -19.08
C PRO A 25 -13.74 3.48 -18.16
N ASP A 26 -13.43 2.18 -18.11
CA ASP A 26 -14.08 1.20 -17.23
C ASP A 26 -13.45 1.14 -15.82
N GLY A 27 -12.41 1.94 -15.56
CA GLY A 27 -11.71 1.98 -14.29
C GLY A 27 -10.55 0.98 -14.18
N GLN A 28 -10.22 0.24 -15.25
CA GLN A 28 -9.10 -0.71 -15.26
C GLN A 28 -7.80 -0.05 -15.72
N CYS A 29 -6.67 -0.51 -15.19
CA CYS A 29 -5.34 -0.12 -15.66
C CYS A 29 -4.83 -1.08 -16.75
N ASP A 30 -4.37 -0.53 -17.88
CA ASP A 30 -3.75 -1.31 -18.98
C ASP A 30 -2.22 -1.41 -18.91
N ASP A 31 -1.61 -0.82 -17.88
CA ASP A 31 -0.16 -0.83 -17.67
C ASP A 31 0.34 -2.23 -17.25
N VAL A 32 1.59 -2.51 -17.56
CA VAL A 32 2.22 -3.80 -17.30
C VAL A 32 3.59 -3.63 -16.67
N LEU A 33 3.94 -4.52 -15.75
CA LEU A 33 5.23 -4.52 -15.07
C LEU A 33 6.30 -5.18 -15.95
N GLN A 34 6.80 -4.41 -16.93
CA GLN A 34 7.83 -4.85 -17.90
C GLN A 34 9.13 -5.34 -17.27
N GLN A 35 9.40 -4.96 -16.01
CA GLN A 35 10.59 -5.39 -15.28
C GLN A 35 10.52 -6.85 -14.77
N LEU A 36 9.38 -7.53 -14.93
CA LEU A 36 9.16 -8.93 -14.55
C LEU A 36 9.16 -9.81 -15.80
N ASP A 37 9.53 -11.08 -15.65
CA ASP A 37 9.58 -12.07 -16.73
C ASP A 37 8.78 -13.33 -16.34
N PRO A 38 7.63 -13.59 -16.98
CA PRO A 38 7.00 -12.78 -18.02
C PRO A 38 6.45 -11.45 -17.46
N PRO A 39 6.22 -10.42 -18.32
CA PRO A 39 5.50 -9.22 -17.92
C PRO A 39 4.09 -9.57 -17.42
N ILE A 40 3.64 -8.90 -16.36
CA ILE A 40 2.32 -9.11 -15.76
C ILE A 40 1.52 -7.81 -15.70
N SER A 41 0.19 -7.93 -15.66
CA SER A 41 -0.71 -6.79 -15.44
C SER A 41 -0.40 -6.09 -14.12
N LYS A 42 -0.19 -4.78 -14.18
CA LYS A 42 0.03 -3.97 -12.97
C LYS A 42 -1.24 -3.89 -12.13
N GLN A 43 -2.41 -3.89 -12.76
CA GLN A 43 -3.70 -3.95 -12.06
C GLN A 43 -3.81 -5.21 -11.21
N GLU A 44 -3.65 -6.38 -11.84
CA GLU A 44 -3.78 -7.68 -11.15
C GLU A 44 -2.73 -7.82 -10.04
N TYR A 45 -1.52 -7.36 -10.30
CA TYR A 45 -0.44 -7.37 -9.31
C TYR A 45 -0.79 -6.52 -8.09
N ASN A 46 -1.18 -5.26 -8.28
CA ASN A 46 -1.52 -4.35 -7.20
C ASN A 46 -2.76 -4.82 -6.44
N ASP A 47 -3.83 -5.20 -7.15
CA ASP A 47 -5.05 -5.69 -6.50
C ASP A 47 -4.76 -6.90 -5.62
N THR A 48 -3.97 -7.86 -6.12
CA THR A 48 -3.58 -9.05 -5.35
C THR A 48 -2.77 -8.68 -4.11
N LEU A 49 -1.85 -7.73 -4.24
CA LEU A 49 -1.05 -7.24 -3.11
C LEU A 49 -1.95 -6.54 -2.07
N ASP A 50 -2.85 -5.67 -2.52
CA ASP A 50 -3.75 -4.91 -1.66
C ASP A 50 -4.74 -5.83 -0.93
N TYR A 51 -5.30 -6.84 -1.62
CA TYR A 51 -6.11 -7.89 -0.97
C TYR A 51 -5.35 -8.57 0.17
N ARG A 52 -4.10 -8.99 -0.09
CA ARG A 52 -3.27 -9.65 0.93
C ARG A 52 -2.91 -8.72 2.08
N LEU A 53 -2.68 -7.44 1.80
CA LEU A 53 -2.37 -6.45 2.82
C LEU A 53 -3.59 -6.18 3.71
N LEU A 54 -4.75 -5.90 3.13
CA LEU A 54 -5.97 -5.67 3.90
C LEU A 54 -6.34 -6.89 4.76
N ASP A 55 -6.24 -8.10 4.21
CA ASP A 55 -6.45 -9.35 4.97
C ASP A 55 -5.47 -9.47 6.15
N TYR A 56 -4.17 -9.26 5.91
CA TYR A 56 -3.15 -9.34 6.96
C TYR A 56 -3.31 -8.29 8.07
N LEU A 57 -3.79 -7.10 7.69
CA LEU A 57 -4.10 -6.01 8.60
C LEU A 57 -5.46 -6.18 9.30
N ASN A 58 -6.26 -7.17 8.88
CA ASN A 58 -7.64 -7.38 9.32
C ASN A 58 -8.53 -6.13 9.09
N ILE A 59 -8.39 -5.54 7.90
CA ILE A 59 -9.16 -4.38 7.46
C ILE A 59 -10.11 -4.83 6.35
N ASN A 60 -11.38 -4.43 6.45
CA ASN A 60 -12.35 -4.70 5.39
C ASN A 60 -12.14 -3.74 4.22
N ARG A 61 -12.44 -4.20 3.00
CA ARG A 61 -12.55 -3.32 1.84
C ARG A 61 -13.57 -2.20 2.11
N ASP A 62 -13.33 -1.03 1.53
CA ASP A 62 -14.18 0.15 1.60
C ASP A 62 -14.26 0.77 3.01
N THR A 63 -13.36 0.37 3.93
CA THR A 63 -13.24 0.97 5.25
C THR A 63 -12.89 2.45 5.12
N VAL A 64 -13.66 3.30 5.81
CA VAL A 64 -13.36 4.71 6.01
C VAL A 64 -12.71 4.87 7.38
N THR A 65 -11.54 5.50 7.42
CA THR A 65 -10.70 5.66 8.61
C THR A 65 -9.79 6.87 8.40
N THR A 66 -9.07 7.31 9.43
CA THR A 66 -8.02 8.32 9.26
C THR A 66 -6.69 7.69 8.85
N ILE A 67 -5.80 8.51 8.26
CA ILE A 67 -4.41 8.07 7.99
C ILE A 67 -3.74 7.60 9.30
N ARG A 68 -3.99 8.29 10.42
CA ARG A 68 -3.45 7.94 11.74
C ARG A 68 -3.85 6.54 12.17
N GLU A 69 -5.15 6.26 12.18
CA GLU A 69 -5.68 4.94 12.59
C GLU A 69 -5.13 3.82 11.70
N TYR A 70 -5.09 4.04 10.39
CA TYR A 70 -4.48 3.09 9.46
C TYR A 70 -3.00 2.82 9.79
N LEU A 71 -2.21 3.87 10.02
CA LEU A 71 -0.79 3.74 10.35
C LEU A 71 -0.56 3.10 11.72
N GLU A 72 -1.45 3.30 12.69
CA GLU A 72 -1.40 2.61 13.98
C GLU A 72 -1.63 1.09 13.83
N ILE A 73 -2.54 0.69 12.94
CA ILE A 73 -2.73 -0.74 12.59
C ILE A 73 -1.48 -1.29 11.92
N VAL A 74 -0.89 -0.56 10.97
CA VAL A 74 0.38 -0.93 10.32
C VAL A 74 1.49 -1.07 11.36
N ASN A 75 1.64 -0.11 12.28
CA ASN A 75 2.69 -0.13 13.30
C ASN A 75 2.63 -1.38 14.19
N LYS A 76 1.43 -1.87 14.53
CA LYS A 76 1.24 -3.12 15.29
C LYS A 76 1.76 -4.36 14.55
N LYS A 77 1.99 -4.26 13.24
CA LYS A 77 2.52 -5.32 12.37
C LYS A 77 3.97 -5.07 11.92
N VAL A 78 4.65 -4.08 12.50
CA VAL A 78 6.06 -3.79 12.23
C VAL A 78 6.92 -4.22 13.43
N PRO A 79 7.81 -5.23 13.29
CA PRO A 79 8.14 -5.95 12.05
C PRO A 79 7.12 -7.05 11.69
N GLY A 80 7.07 -7.42 10.42
CA GLY A 80 6.23 -8.50 9.87
C GLY A 80 5.63 -8.13 8.51
N ILE A 81 5.01 -6.94 8.40
CA ILE A 81 4.31 -6.48 7.20
C ILE A 81 5.22 -6.34 5.98
N GLU A 82 6.51 -6.08 6.17
CA GLU A 82 7.49 -5.96 5.07
C GLU A 82 7.55 -7.24 4.23
N ARG A 83 7.25 -8.40 4.80
CA ARG A 83 7.23 -9.69 4.09
C ARG A 83 6.14 -9.76 3.02
N ILE A 84 5.14 -8.89 3.12
CA ILE A 84 4.00 -8.82 2.19
C ILE A 84 4.21 -7.68 1.20
N CYS A 85 4.60 -6.50 1.67
CA CYS A 85 4.70 -5.28 0.85
C CYS A 85 6.10 -5.00 0.25
N THR A 86 7.03 -5.95 0.29
CA THR A 86 8.31 -5.82 -0.43
C THR A 86 8.08 -6.22 -1.90
N HIS A 87 8.32 -5.29 -2.82
CA HIS A 87 8.16 -5.55 -4.25
C HIS A 87 9.33 -6.39 -4.81
N PRO A 88 9.16 -7.04 -5.97
CA PRO A 88 10.26 -7.70 -6.66
C PRO A 88 11.45 -6.77 -6.85
N LYS A 89 12.66 -7.28 -6.58
CA LYS A 89 13.95 -6.56 -6.63
C LYS A 89 14.16 -5.52 -5.52
N GLU A 90 13.26 -5.41 -4.54
CA GLU A 90 13.52 -4.65 -3.32
C GLU A 90 14.14 -5.53 -2.22
N ASP A 91 14.96 -4.93 -1.37
CA ASP A 91 15.45 -5.58 -0.17
C ASP A 91 14.46 -5.42 0.98
N GLN A 92 14.13 -6.54 1.63
CA GLN A 92 13.15 -6.58 2.71
C GLN A 92 13.61 -5.80 3.95
N LYS A 93 14.91 -5.78 4.24
CA LYS A 93 15.46 -5.04 5.39
C LYS A 93 15.42 -3.54 5.13
N GLU A 94 15.71 -3.10 3.91
CA GLU A 94 15.51 -1.72 3.48
C GLU A 94 14.04 -1.31 3.57
N ARG A 95 13.10 -2.16 3.12
CA ARG A 95 11.66 -1.93 3.26
C ARG A 95 11.25 -1.75 4.73
N LEU A 96 11.69 -2.65 5.62
CA LEU A 96 11.44 -2.54 7.07
C LEU A 96 12.01 -1.24 7.67
N ASN A 97 13.23 -0.89 7.29
CA ASN A 97 13.86 0.35 7.75
C ASN A 97 13.08 1.58 7.29
N GLY A 98 12.63 1.58 6.03
CA GLY A 98 11.80 2.65 5.47
C GLY A 98 10.47 2.81 6.20
N LEU A 99 9.76 1.70 6.44
CA LEU A 99 8.50 1.69 7.21
C LEU A 99 8.71 2.24 8.62
N THR A 100 9.73 1.76 9.33
CA THR A 100 10.04 2.20 10.70
C THR A 100 10.32 3.70 10.75
N LYS A 101 11.18 4.20 9.86
CA LYS A 101 11.50 5.63 9.77
C LYS A 101 10.27 6.47 9.41
N GLY A 102 9.44 6.00 8.47
CA GLY A 102 8.20 6.67 8.09
C GLY A 102 7.25 6.84 9.27
N LEU A 103 7.04 5.78 10.06
CA LEU A 103 6.20 5.80 11.26
C LEU A 103 6.74 6.74 12.35
N ILE A 104 8.06 6.82 12.52
CA ILE A 104 8.69 7.79 13.44
C ILE A 104 8.46 9.22 12.96
N ASN A 105 8.76 9.50 11.69
CA ASN A 105 8.61 10.83 11.10
C ASN A 105 7.16 11.36 11.14
N LEU A 106 6.18 10.44 11.10
CA LEU A 106 4.76 10.77 11.18
C LEU A 106 4.22 10.79 12.62
N GLY A 107 5.08 10.58 13.63
CA GLY A 107 4.69 10.61 15.05
C GLY A 107 3.82 9.43 15.50
N ILE A 108 3.81 8.33 14.74
CA ILE A 108 3.04 7.12 15.06
C ILE A 108 3.85 6.16 15.95
N ARG A 109 5.18 6.19 15.81
CA ARG A 109 6.13 5.36 16.56
C ARG A 109 7.19 6.23 17.21
N SER A 110 7.57 5.92 18.44
CA SER A 110 8.71 6.58 19.09
C SER A 110 10.03 6.06 18.53
N ASP A 111 11.03 6.95 18.42
CA ASP A 111 12.42 6.53 18.19
C ASP A 111 12.87 5.74 19.43
N SER A 112 13.30 4.49 19.23
CA SER A 112 13.66 3.55 20.29
C SER A 112 15.17 3.42 20.39
#